data_AF-A0A3B9IWE8-F1
#
_entry.id   AF-A0A3B9IWE8-F1
#
_cell.length_a   1.000
_cell.length_b   1.000
_cell.length_c   1.000
_cell.angle_alpha   90.00
_cell.angle_beta   90.00
_cell.angle_gamma   90.00
#
_symmetry.space_group_name_H-M   'P 1'
#
loop_
_entity.id
_entity.type
_entity.pdbx_description
1 polymer ?
#
loop_
_entity_poly.entity_id
_entity_poly.type
_entity_poly.pdbx_seq_one_letter_code
_entity_poly.pdbx_strand_id
1 'polypeptide(L)'
;MINQVMTFIDASTFMNYNANMRSLVVDKLNMTELVVFNRFEKSMDVQEFHKIIRGVSRRTDICYEYTDGQVAYDDIEDPLPFDVEADHIIIKDEDYALWYRDIMEDPMKYDGKTITFKGIAARNNRFPKNNFAIGRHIMTCCVEDIQYCWAVAQCDEDKIPPQKSWVMITAKINVQKHKMYKGAGPVLDITDISPSAPPEKEVATFY
;
A
#
# COMPACT_ATOMS: atom_id res chain seq x y z
N MET A 1 17.41 1.05 -18.55
CA MET A 1 16.35 0.11 -18.15
C MET A 1 16.94 -0.67 -16.99
N ILE A 2 16.35 -0.60 -15.80
CA ILE A 2 16.70 -1.53 -14.71
C ILE A 2 16.02 -2.83 -15.11
N ASN A 3 16.81 -3.90 -15.28
CA ASN A 3 16.29 -5.17 -15.80
C ASN A 3 15.77 -6.07 -14.68
N GLN A 4 16.42 -6.05 -13.52
CA GLN A 4 16.01 -6.79 -12.32
C GLN A 4 16.75 -6.22 -11.09
N VAL A 5 16.08 -6.10 -9.94
CA VAL A 5 16.71 -5.70 -8.66
C VAL A 5 16.64 -6.86 -7.68
N MET A 6 17.80 -7.45 -7.38
CA MET A 6 17.93 -8.52 -6.38
C MET A 6 18.64 -7.99 -5.14
N THR A 7 18.14 -8.35 -3.96
CA THR A 7 18.72 -7.94 -2.67
C THR A 7 19.10 -9.18 -1.87
N PHE A 8 20.37 -9.29 -1.50
CA PHE A 8 20.89 -10.38 -0.67
C PHE A 8 21.10 -9.86 0.74
N ILE A 9 20.49 -10.53 1.71
CA ILE A 9 20.50 -10.11 3.11
C ILE A 9 20.98 -11.27 3.97
N ASP A 10 21.87 -10.99 4.92
CA ASP A 10 22.22 -11.96 5.96
C ASP A 10 21.07 -12.09 6.98
N ALA A 11 20.43 -13.25 6.99
CA ALA A 11 19.26 -13.52 7.82
C ALA A 11 19.53 -13.32 9.32
N SER A 12 20.76 -13.62 9.77
CA SER A 12 21.15 -13.52 11.20
C SER A 12 21.16 -12.09 11.72
N THR A 13 21.23 -11.10 10.82
CA THR A 13 21.30 -9.67 11.19
C THR A 13 20.05 -8.89 10.78
N PHE A 14 19.25 -9.42 9.85
CA PHE A 14 18.12 -8.70 9.26
C PHE A 14 17.13 -8.16 10.29
N MET A 15 16.68 -9.01 11.22
CA MET A 15 15.69 -8.60 12.23
C MET A 15 16.21 -7.45 13.11
N ASN A 16 17.49 -7.49 13.46
CA ASN A 16 18.13 -6.45 14.24
C ASN A 16 18.23 -5.13 13.46
N TYR A 17 18.61 -5.19 12.19
CA TYR A 17 18.63 -4.01 11.30
C TYR A 17 17.22 -3.47 11.07
N ASN A 18 16.22 -4.32 10.86
CA ASN A 18 14.84 -3.88 10.67
C ASN A 18 14.26 -3.23 11.93
N ALA A 19 14.62 -3.72 13.12
CA ALA A 19 14.19 -3.13 14.39
C ALA A 19 14.83 -1.75 14.66
N ASN A 20 16.10 -1.57 14.31
CA ASN A 20 16.86 -0.37 14.70
C ASN A 20 17.12 0.63 13.57
N MET A 21 17.02 0.20 12.32
CA MET A 21 17.31 0.97 11.10
C MET A 21 16.24 0.75 10.03
N ARG A 22 14.97 0.66 10.45
CA ARG A 22 13.84 0.29 9.58
C ARG A 22 13.77 1.12 8.30
N SER A 23 14.00 2.43 8.38
CA SER A 23 13.99 3.32 7.22
C SER A 23 15.02 2.95 6.15
N LEU A 24 16.23 2.57 6.57
CA LEU A 24 17.29 2.13 5.65
C LEU A 24 16.97 0.76 5.05
N VAL A 25 16.39 -0.15 5.84
CA VAL A 25 15.96 -1.46 5.34
C VAL A 25 14.86 -1.31 4.29
N VAL A 26 13.83 -0.52 4.58
CA VAL A 26 12.73 -0.25 3.64
C VAL A 26 13.22 0.44 2.37
N ASP A 27 14.16 1.40 2.47
CA ASP A 27 14.78 2.03 1.31
C ASP A 27 15.43 1.01 0.36
N LYS A 28 16.09 -0.02 0.89
CA LYS A 28 16.68 -1.08 0.07
C LYS A 28 15.65 -2.02 -0.54
N LEU A 29 14.53 -2.24 0.14
CA LEU A 29 13.47 -3.16 -0.28
C LEU A 29 12.46 -2.54 -1.26
N ASN A 30 12.31 -1.22 -1.30
CA ASN A 30 11.28 -0.51 -2.07
C ASN A 30 11.27 -0.83 -3.58
N MET A 31 12.42 -1.16 -4.17
CA MET A 31 12.54 -1.50 -5.59
C MET A 31 12.94 -2.96 -5.82
N THR A 32 12.96 -3.77 -4.77
CA THR A 32 13.45 -5.16 -4.84
C THR A 32 12.40 -6.06 -5.47
N GLU A 33 12.80 -6.77 -6.53
CA GLU A 33 11.97 -7.77 -7.19
C GLU A 33 12.19 -9.16 -6.60
N LEU A 34 13.40 -9.45 -6.12
CA LEU A 34 13.71 -10.69 -5.39
C LEU A 34 14.61 -10.40 -4.19
N VAL A 35 14.19 -10.80 -2.99
CA VAL A 35 15.03 -10.78 -1.79
C VAL A 35 15.46 -12.21 -1.45
N VAL A 36 16.77 -12.38 -1.21
CA VAL A 36 17.37 -13.64 -0.79
C VAL A 36 17.92 -13.46 0.63
N PHE A 37 17.33 -14.17 1.58
CA PHE A 37 17.86 -14.29 2.93
C PHE A 37 18.86 -15.45 2.97
N ASN A 38 20.16 -15.13 2.98
CA ASN A 38 21.22 -16.11 3.12
C ASN A 38 21.50 -16.45 4.58
N ARG A 39 22.13 -17.61 4.81
CA ARG A 39 22.42 -18.15 6.16
C ARG A 39 21.15 -18.30 7.01
N PHE A 40 20.02 -18.63 6.38
CA PHE A 40 18.77 -18.83 7.10
C PHE A 40 18.88 -20.09 7.97
N GLU A 41 18.59 -19.97 9.26
CA GLU A 41 18.58 -21.11 10.17
C GLU A 41 17.16 -21.67 10.29
N LYS A 42 17.03 -23.00 10.45
CA LYS A 42 15.72 -23.65 10.65
C LYS A 42 15.00 -23.23 11.94
N SER A 43 15.73 -22.57 12.85
CA SER A 43 15.22 -21.98 14.09
C SER A 43 14.56 -20.61 13.88
N MET A 44 14.83 -19.93 12.76
CA MET A 44 14.27 -18.61 12.46
C MET A 44 12.82 -18.74 11.98
N ASP A 45 11.98 -17.78 12.39
CA ASP A 45 10.59 -17.75 11.97
C ASP A 45 10.44 -17.08 10.59
N VAL A 46 10.18 -17.90 9.57
CA VAL A 46 9.91 -17.47 8.19
C VAL A 46 8.82 -16.38 8.15
N GLN A 47 7.80 -16.47 9.01
CA GLN A 47 6.67 -15.53 9.04
C GLN A 47 7.10 -14.12 9.45
N GLU A 48 8.09 -13.98 10.33
CA GLU A 48 8.58 -12.66 10.74
C GLU A 48 9.25 -11.93 9.58
N PHE A 49 10.06 -12.65 8.80
CA PHE A 49 10.74 -12.12 7.62
C PHE A 49 9.76 -11.79 6.52
N HIS A 50 8.86 -12.72 6.22
CA HIS A 50 7.80 -12.60 5.23
C HIS A 50 6.96 -11.33 5.46
N LYS A 51 6.45 -11.12 6.67
CA LYS A 51 5.63 -9.94 7.02
C LYS A 51 6.36 -8.62 6.82
N ILE A 52 7.66 -8.57 7.08
CA ILE A 52 8.45 -7.34 6.86
C ILE A 52 8.52 -7.02 5.37
N ILE A 53 8.83 -8.01 4.53
CA ILE A 53 8.88 -7.83 3.08
C ILE A 53 7.51 -7.44 2.53
N ARG A 54 6.45 -8.14 2.96
CA ARG A 54 5.05 -7.83 2.60
C ARG A 54 4.55 -6.53 3.19
N GLY A 55 5.22 -5.98 4.20
CA GLY A 55 5.05 -4.62 4.69
C GLY A 55 5.64 -3.53 3.78
N VAL A 56 6.57 -3.90 2.89
CA VAL A 56 7.20 -3.00 1.91
C VAL A 56 6.60 -3.16 0.51
N SER A 57 6.52 -4.39 -0.02
CA SER A 57 6.03 -4.69 -1.37
C SER A 57 5.32 -6.04 -1.42
N ARG A 58 4.21 -6.13 -2.16
CA ARG A 58 3.51 -7.42 -2.38
C ARG A 58 4.02 -8.16 -3.61
N ARG A 59 4.85 -7.51 -4.44
CA ARG A 59 5.43 -8.06 -5.68
C ARG A 59 6.77 -8.75 -5.51
N THR A 60 7.44 -8.50 -4.38
CA THR A 60 8.80 -9.02 -4.17
C THR A 60 8.76 -10.52 -3.95
N ASP A 61 9.48 -11.28 -4.78
CA ASP A 61 9.74 -12.68 -4.52
C ASP A 61 10.69 -12.83 -3.32
N ILE A 62 10.47 -13.83 -2.49
CA ILE A 62 11.29 -14.09 -1.30
C ILE A 62 11.89 -15.47 -1.40
N CYS A 63 13.18 -15.58 -1.10
CA CYS A 63 13.94 -16.80 -1.14
C CYS A 63 14.77 -16.95 0.14
N TYR A 64 14.76 -18.14 0.70
CA TYR A 64 15.48 -18.51 1.91
C TYR A 64 16.57 -19.51 1.55
N GLU A 65 17.82 -19.10 1.65
CA GLU A 65 19.00 -19.96 1.48
C GLU A 65 19.47 -20.40 2.87
N TYR A 66 19.18 -21.66 3.20
CA TYR A 66 19.48 -22.26 4.49
C TYR A 66 20.96 -22.58 4.65
N THR A 67 21.42 -22.63 5.90
CA THR A 67 22.82 -22.95 6.25
C THR A 67 23.28 -24.35 5.81
N ASP A 68 22.35 -25.26 5.53
CA ASP A 68 22.62 -26.61 5.00
C ASP A 68 22.64 -26.67 3.46
N GLY A 69 22.54 -25.51 2.80
CA GLY A 69 22.55 -25.38 1.34
C GLY A 69 21.19 -25.61 0.67
N GLN A 70 20.13 -25.87 1.44
CA GLN A 70 18.77 -25.93 0.89
C GLN A 70 18.28 -24.53 0.54
N VAL A 71 17.50 -24.44 -0.54
CA VAL A 71 16.86 -23.20 -0.98
C VAL A 71 15.36 -23.41 -1.01
N ALA A 72 14.62 -22.53 -0.35
CA ALA A 72 13.16 -22.52 -0.37
C ALA A 72 12.67 -21.16 -0.87
N TYR A 73 11.74 -21.16 -1.82
CA TYR A 73 10.98 -19.96 -2.16
C TYR A 73 9.82 -19.81 -1.16
N ASP A 74 9.46 -18.56 -0.89
CA ASP A 74 8.31 -18.23 -0.07
C ASP A 74 7.03 -18.49 -0.85
N ASP A 75 6.27 -19.48 -0.40
CA ASP A 75 4.97 -19.89 -0.92
C ASP A 75 3.82 -19.55 0.03
N ILE A 76 4.08 -18.72 1.05
CA ILE A 76 3.08 -18.25 2.00
C ILE A 76 2.02 -17.43 1.24
N GLU A 77 0.77 -17.87 1.33
CA GLU A 77 -0.36 -17.13 0.80
C GLU A 77 -0.65 -15.89 1.67
N ASP A 78 -0.71 -14.73 1.04
CA ASP A 78 -1.07 -13.43 1.64
C ASP A 78 -2.47 -12.99 1.20
N PRO A 79 -3.55 -13.63 1.72
CA PRO A 79 -4.89 -13.18 1.38
C PRO A 79 -5.08 -11.74 1.86
N LEU A 80 -5.80 -10.97 1.06
CA LEU A 80 -6.19 -9.62 1.47
C LEU A 80 -7.24 -9.72 2.59
N PRO A 81 -7.25 -8.77 3.54
CA PRO A 81 -8.23 -8.74 4.63
C PRO A 81 -9.64 -8.37 4.15
N PHE A 82 -9.76 -8.03 2.86
CA PHE A 82 -11.01 -7.75 2.16
C PHE A 82 -11.10 -8.63 0.91
N ASP A 83 -12.32 -8.95 0.51
CA ASP A 83 -12.58 -9.69 -0.72
C ASP A 83 -12.35 -8.77 -1.93
N VAL A 84 -11.24 -9.00 -2.63
CA VAL A 84 -10.90 -8.28 -3.85
C VAL A 84 -11.77 -8.68 -5.04
N GLU A 85 -12.30 -9.90 -5.04
CA GLU A 85 -13.12 -10.40 -6.14
C GLU A 85 -14.54 -9.83 -6.11
N ALA A 86 -14.98 -9.32 -4.96
CA ALA A 86 -16.26 -8.63 -4.82
C ALA A 86 -16.41 -7.43 -5.77
N ASP A 87 -17.63 -7.22 -6.28
CA ASP A 87 -17.96 -6.02 -7.06
C ASP A 87 -17.96 -4.75 -6.21
N HIS A 88 -18.20 -4.89 -4.91
CA HIS A 88 -18.17 -3.81 -3.93
C HIS A 88 -17.28 -4.17 -2.75
N ILE A 89 -16.15 -3.48 -2.65
CA ILE A 89 -15.13 -3.70 -1.62
C ILE A 89 -15.28 -2.63 -0.53
N ILE A 90 -15.37 -3.06 0.73
CA ILE A 90 -15.40 -2.16 1.88
C ILE A 90 -14.05 -2.25 2.59
N ILE A 91 -13.32 -1.14 2.63
CA ILE A 91 -12.01 -1.07 3.28
C ILE A 91 -12.20 -0.53 4.69
N LYS A 92 -11.85 -1.35 5.69
CA LYS A 92 -11.85 -0.92 7.09
C LYS A 92 -10.68 0.03 7.35
N ASP A 93 -10.77 0.73 8.47
CA ASP A 93 -9.74 1.70 8.85
C ASP A 93 -8.35 1.04 9.05
N GLU A 94 -8.30 -0.21 9.51
CA GLU A 94 -7.06 -0.99 9.67
C GLU A 94 -6.47 -1.49 8.34
N ASP A 95 -7.31 -1.68 7.32
CA ASP A 95 -6.92 -2.26 6.04
C ASP A 95 -6.44 -1.22 5.03
N TYR A 96 -6.61 0.08 5.31
CA TYR A 96 -6.35 1.15 4.34
C TYR A 96 -4.93 1.13 3.79
N ALA A 97 -3.92 0.94 4.65
CA ALA A 97 -2.54 0.97 4.20
C ALA A 97 -2.28 -0.16 3.20
N LEU A 98 -2.76 -1.37 3.53
CA LEU A 98 -2.61 -2.55 2.69
C LEU A 98 -3.37 -2.39 1.37
N TRP A 99 -4.62 -1.93 1.43
CA TRP A 99 -5.41 -1.61 0.24
C TRP A 99 -4.70 -0.60 -0.67
N TYR A 100 -4.25 0.53 -0.11
CA TYR A 100 -3.62 1.59 -0.89
C TYR A 100 -2.39 1.09 -1.64
N ARG A 101 -1.56 0.28 -0.97
CA ARG A 101 -0.38 -0.29 -1.59
C ARG A 101 -0.72 -1.28 -2.70
N ASP A 102 -1.65 -2.17 -2.43
CA ASP A 102 -2.06 -3.21 -3.36
C ASP A 102 -2.74 -2.62 -4.62
N ILE A 103 -3.59 -1.59 -4.52
CA ILE A 103 -4.18 -0.90 -5.69
C ILE A 103 -3.16 -0.07 -6.47
N MET A 104 -2.16 0.52 -5.80
CA MET A 104 -1.13 1.30 -6.50
C MET A 104 -0.10 0.41 -7.21
N GLU A 105 0.12 -0.79 -6.68
CA GLU A 105 0.88 -1.83 -7.37
C GLU A 105 0.05 -2.35 -8.55
N ASP A 106 -1.08 -3.02 -8.31
CA ASP A 106 -1.90 -3.64 -9.36
C ASP A 106 -3.31 -3.00 -9.47
N PRO A 107 -3.42 -1.82 -10.10
CA PRO A 107 -4.69 -1.10 -10.18
C PRO A 107 -5.74 -1.83 -11.03
N MET A 108 -5.30 -2.62 -12.02
CA MET A 108 -6.22 -3.24 -12.98
C MET A 108 -7.15 -4.26 -12.34
N LYS A 109 -6.74 -4.94 -11.26
CA LYS A 109 -7.66 -5.86 -10.56
C LYS A 109 -8.85 -5.15 -9.90
N TYR A 110 -8.74 -3.85 -9.70
CA TYR A 110 -9.80 -3.03 -9.10
C TYR A 110 -10.67 -2.33 -10.15
N ASP A 111 -10.31 -2.40 -11.44
CA ASP A 111 -11.00 -1.66 -12.48
C ASP A 111 -12.48 -2.05 -12.59
N GLY A 112 -13.35 -1.06 -12.65
CA GLY A 112 -14.80 -1.24 -12.72
C GLY A 112 -15.50 -1.58 -11.39
N LYS A 113 -14.76 -1.93 -10.34
CA LYS A 113 -15.31 -2.25 -9.02
C LYS A 113 -15.76 -0.99 -8.27
N THR A 114 -16.63 -1.18 -7.29
CA THR A 114 -17.04 -0.15 -6.33
C THR A 114 -16.24 -0.30 -5.06
N ILE A 115 -15.85 0.83 -4.47
CA ILE A 115 -15.11 0.85 -3.21
C ILE A 115 -15.70 1.83 -2.22
N THR A 116 -15.66 1.46 -0.95
CA THR A 116 -16.09 2.31 0.16
C THR A 116 -15.00 2.37 1.22
N PHE A 117 -14.51 3.56 1.52
CA PHE A 117 -13.49 3.77 2.54
C PHE A 117 -13.55 5.18 3.15
N LYS A 118 -12.91 5.33 4.32
CA LYS A 118 -12.78 6.60 5.03
C LYS A 118 -11.48 7.29 4.65
N GLY A 119 -11.53 8.58 4.32
CA GLY A 119 -10.34 9.33 3.93
C GLY A 119 -10.44 10.82 4.23
N ILE A 120 -9.29 11.48 4.14
CA ILE A 120 -9.13 12.93 4.24
C ILE A 120 -9.15 13.50 2.84
N ALA A 121 -10.04 14.47 2.58
CA ALA A 121 -10.06 15.20 1.32
C ALA A 121 -9.00 16.31 1.31
N ALA A 122 -8.22 16.40 0.23
CA ALA A 122 -7.27 17.47 -0.01
C ALA A 122 -7.33 17.95 -1.46
N ARG A 123 -7.22 19.27 -1.67
CA ARG A 123 -7.19 19.86 -3.01
C ARG A 123 -6.07 20.89 -3.08
N ASN A 124 -5.51 21.05 -4.27
CA ASN A 124 -4.61 22.15 -4.58
C ASN A 124 -4.85 22.61 -6.02
N ASN A 125 -4.23 23.73 -6.41
CA ASN A 125 -4.44 24.35 -7.72
C ASN A 125 -3.94 23.52 -8.92
N ARG A 126 -3.29 22.37 -8.70
CA ARG A 126 -2.87 21.46 -9.78
C ARG A 126 -3.98 20.50 -10.19
N PHE A 127 -4.97 20.26 -9.33
CA PHE A 127 -6.10 19.40 -9.65
C PHE A 127 -7.08 20.10 -10.61
N PRO A 128 -7.66 19.38 -11.59
CA PRO A 128 -8.85 19.83 -12.31
C PRO A 128 -9.97 20.26 -11.36
N LYS A 129 -10.90 21.10 -11.84
CA LYS A 129 -11.95 21.70 -11.00
C LYS A 129 -12.85 20.68 -10.30
N ASN A 130 -13.12 19.57 -10.97
CA ASN A 130 -13.97 18.47 -10.54
C ASN A 130 -13.19 17.35 -9.83
N ASN A 131 -11.92 17.56 -9.51
CA ASN A 131 -11.05 16.53 -8.95
C ASN A 131 -10.40 16.99 -7.64
N PHE A 132 -10.15 16.02 -6.77
CA PHE A 132 -9.43 16.22 -5.51
C PHE A 132 -8.65 14.95 -5.14
N ALA A 133 -7.76 15.05 -4.17
CA ALA A 133 -7.11 13.90 -3.55
C ALA A 133 -7.98 13.40 -2.39
N ILE A 134 -8.21 12.09 -2.33
CA ILE A 134 -8.80 11.42 -1.18
C ILE A 134 -7.83 10.34 -0.71
N GLY A 135 -7.53 10.33 0.59
CA GLY A 135 -6.65 9.31 1.14
C GLY A 135 -6.34 9.49 2.61
N ARG A 136 -5.31 8.80 3.10
CA ARG A 136 -4.88 8.88 4.51
C ARG A 136 -3.38 9.00 4.61
N HIS A 137 -2.93 9.42 5.79
CA HIS A 137 -1.53 9.36 6.15
C HIS A 137 -1.13 7.92 6.43
N ILE A 138 -0.13 7.41 5.74
CA ILE A 138 0.42 6.06 5.94
C ILE A 138 1.83 6.21 6.52
N MET A 139 2.11 5.43 7.57
CA MET A 139 3.46 5.24 8.10
C MET A 139 3.98 3.87 7.66
N THR A 140 5.04 3.85 6.85
CA THR A 140 5.58 2.60 6.31
C THR A 140 6.66 2.04 7.24
N CYS A 141 7.52 2.92 7.75
CA CYS A 141 8.63 2.58 8.63
C CYS A 141 8.69 3.36 9.94
N CYS A 142 8.48 4.68 9.94
CA CYS A 142 8.66 5.51 11.14
C CYS A 142 7.89 6.83 11.01
N VAL A 143 7.73 7.56 12.11
CA VAL A 143 6.89 8.78 12.14
C VAL A 143 7.37 9.84 11.14
N GLU A 144 8.68 9.89 10.86
CA GLU A 144 9.29 10.78 9.89
C GLU A 144 8.94 10.44 8.43
N ASP A 145 8.47 9.22 8.16
CA ASP A 145 8.10 8.73 6.84
C ASP A 145 6.60 8.85 6.53
N ILE A 146 5.83 9.43 7.44
CA ILE A 146 4.39 9.58 7.27
C ILE A 146 4.11 10.41 6.03
N GLN A 147 3.45 9.78 5.05
CA GLN A 147 3.07 10.40 3.80
C GLN A 147 1.56 10.37 3.61
N TYR A 148 1.03 11.46 3.05
CA TYR A 148 -0.34 11.46 2.57
C TYR A 148 -0.42 10.63 1.29
N CYS A 149 -1.00 9.45 1.42
CA CYS A 149 -1.17 8.45 0.38
C CYS A 149 -2.61 8.49 -0.12
N TRP A 150 -2.81 8.92 -1.36
CA TRP A 150 -4.12 9.31 -1.91
C TRP A 150 -4.35 8.80 -3.33
N ALA A 151 -5.62 8.67 -3.69
CA ALA A 151 -6.08 8.47 -5.05
C ALA A 151 -6.82 9.72 -5.55
N VAL A 152 -6.86 9.91 -6.87
CA VAL A 152 -7.67 10.96 -7.50
C VAL A 152 -9.14 10.58 -7.34
N ALA A 153 -9.92 11.46 -6.72
CA ALA A 153 -11.38 11.39 -6.73
C ALA A 153 -11.95 12.43 -7.71
N GLN A 154 -13.08 12.08 -8.31
CA GLN A 154 -13.81 12.90 -9.26
C GLN A 154 -15.28 12.98 -8.85
N CYS A 155 -15.81 14.20 -8.76
CA CYS A 155 -17.23 14.49 -8.53
C CYS A 155 -17.60 15.89 -9.05
N ASP A 156 -18.88 16.25 -8.98
CA ASP A 156 -19.30 17.62 -9.27
C ASP A 156 -18.62 18.61 -8.30
N GLU A 157 -18.24 19.79 -8.78
CA GLU A 157 -17.41 20.74 -8.01
C GLU A 157 -18.08 21.20 -6.71
N ASP A 158 -19.41 21.26 -6.68
CA ASP A 158 -20.23 21.60 -5.50
C ASP A 158 -20.30 20.48 -4.45
N LYS A 159 -19.94 19.24 -4.82
CA LYS A 159 -19.90 18.07 -3.93
C LYS A 159 -18.52 17.80 -3.35
N ILE A 160 -17.51 18.59 -3.71
CA ILE A 160 -16.16 18.43 -3.19
C ILE A 160 -16.13 18.82 -1.70
N PRO A 161 -15.66 17.94 -0.80
CA PRO A 161 -15.60 18.25 0.62
C PRO A 161 -14.64 19.39 0.95
N PRO A 162 -14.81 20.06 2.10
CA PRO A 162 -13.83 20.99 2.62
C PRO A 162 -12.45 20.35 2.77
N GLN A 163 -11.41 21.16 2.59
CA GLN A 163 -10.04 20.69 2.70
C GLN A 163 -9.72 20.19 4.13
N LYS A 164 -8.99 19.08 4.21
CA LYS A 164 -8.62 18.38 5.46
C LYS A 164 -9.83 17.87 6.26
N SER A 165 -10.99 17.66 5.62
CA SER A 165 -12.13 17.02 6.25
C SER A 165 -12.08 15.50 6.08
N TRP A 166 -12.51 14.79 7.12
CA TRP A 166 -12.73 13.35 7.08
C TRP A 166 -14.10 13.05 6.47
N VAL A 167 -14.11 12.18 5.48
CA VAL A 167 -15.31 11.74 4.78
C VAL A 167 -15.31 10.23 4.61
N MET A 168 -16.50 9.65 4.61
CA MET A 168 -16.74 8.32 4.06
C MET A 168 -17.11 8.49 2.59
N ILE A 169 -16.40 7.82 1.70
CA ILE A 169 -16.71 7.85 0.27
C ILE A 169 -17.16 6.48 -0.22
N THR A 170 -18.04 6.48 -1.21
CA THR A 170 -18.27 5.34 -2.10
C THR A 170 -17.99 5.78 -3.53
N ALA A 171 -17.22 5.00 -4.27
CA ALA A 171 -16.80 5.37 -5.61
C ALA A 171 -16.68 4.16 -6.53
N LYS A 172 -16.88 4.38 -7.83
CA LYS A 172 -16.49 3.42 -8.85
C LYS A 172 -15.03 3.67 -9.25
N ILE A 173 -14.24 2.62 -9.32
CA ILE A 173 -12.84 2.69 -9.72
C ILE A 173 -12.75 2.60 -11.24
N ASN A 174 -11.98 3.51 -11.83
CA ASN A 174 -11.66 3.52 -13.25
C ASN A 174 -10.15 3.72 -13.44
N VAL A 175 -9.48 2.74 -14.03
CA VAL A 175 -8.04 2.78 -14.26
C VAL A 175 -7.75 3.50 -15.57
N GLN A 176 -7.29 4.74 -15.47
CA GLN A 176 -7.08 5.59 -16.63
C GLN A 176 -5.87 6.50 -16.49
N LYS A 177 -5.41 7.05 -17.62
CA LYS A 177 -4.36 8.07 -17.62
C LYS A 177 -4.91 9.34 -17.02
N HIS A 178 -4.24 9.85 -15.99
CA HIS A 178 -4.62 11.09 -15.33
C HIS A 178 -3.38 11.97 -15.11
N LYS A 179 -3.54 13.31 -15.17
CA LYS A 179 -2.42 14.27 -15.06
C LYS A 179 -1.64 14.16 -13.74
N MET A 180 -2.28 13.60 -12.72
CA MET A 180 -1.69 13.42 -11.39
C MET A 180 -0.88 12.12 -11.26
N TYR A 181 -0.89 11.27 -12.28
CA TYR A 181 -0.17 10.00 -12.31
C TYR A 181 0.91 10.00 -13.39
N LYS A 182 2.01 9.27 -13.14
CA LYS A 182 3.05 8.99 -14.15
C LYS A 182 2.66 7.79 -15.02
N GLY A 183 1.39 7.69 -15.44
CA GLY A 183 0.84 6.54 -16.13
C GLY A 183 -0.68 6.41 -15.98
N ALA A 184 -1.19 5.20 -16.22
CA ALA A 184 -2.54 4.84 -15.82
C ALA A 184 -2.55 4.57 -14.31
N GLY A 185 -3.60 5.01 -13.63
CA GLY A 185 -3.79 4.78 -12.19
C GLY A 185 -5.27 4.88 -11.83
N PRO A 186 -5.63 4.54 -10.59
CA PRO A 186 -7.03 4.48 -10.17
C PRO A 186 -7.61 5.88 -10.05
N VAL A 187 -8.71 6.16 -10.76
CA VAL A 187 -9.54 7.35 -10.56
C VAL A 187 -10.86 6.91 -9.95
N LEU A 188 -11.25 7.57 -8.86
CA LEU A 188 -12.43 7.24 -8.07
C LEU A 188 -13.58 8.16 -8.48
N ASP A 189 -14.51 7.64 -9.27
CA ASP A 189 -15.74 8.33 -9.64
C ASP A 189 -16.73 8.24 -8.46
N ILE A 190 -16.85 9.32 -7.69
CA ILE A 190 -17.59 9.34 -6.43
C ILE A 190 -19.09 9.23 -6.70
N THR A 191 -19.73 8.23 -6.09
CA THR A 191 -21.18 8.00 -6.14
C THR A 191 -21.87 8.45 -4.86
N ASP A 192 -21.19 8.35 -3.72
CA ASP A 192 -21.68 8.84 -2.43
C ASP A 192 -20.53 9.45 -1.60
N ILE A 193 -20.83 10.52 -0.88
CA ILE A 193 -19.90 11.18 0.02
C ILE A 193 -20.62 11.71 1.24
N SER A 194 -20.14 11.35 2.42
CA SER A 194 -20.72 11.80 3.69
C SER A 194 -19.63 12.21 4.69
N PRO A 195 -19.89 13.22 5.53
CA PRO A 195 -18.98 13.57 6.62
C PRO A 195 -18.75 12.38 7.55
N SER A 196 -17.50 12.20 8.01
CA SER A 196 -17.14 11.16 8.96
C SER A 196 -16.29 11.75 10.09
N ALA A 197 -16.39 11.14 11.27
CA ALA A 197 -15.36 11.32 12.30
C ALA A 197 -14.03 10.72 11.82
N PRO A 198 -12.88 11.20 12.33
CA PRO A 198 -11.60 10.51 12.12
C PRO A 198 -11.67 9.05 12.61
N PRO A 199 -10.89 8.14 12.01
CA PRO A 199 -10.71 6.79 12.55
C PRO A 199 -9.98 6.86 13.90
N GLU A 200 -10.09 5.80 14.71
CA GLU A 200 -9.40 5.71 16.01
C GLU A 200 -7.89 5.92 15.88
N LYS A 201 -7.29 5.37 14.81
CA LYS A 201 -5.91 5.63 14.39
C LYS A 201 -5.92 6.46 13.11
N GLU A 202 -5.62 7.76 13.21
CA GLU A 202 -5.58 8.64 12.03
C GLU A 202 -4.54 8.20 10.98
N VAL A 203 -3.37 7.77 11.46
CA VAL A 203 -2.28 7.24 10.64
C VAL A 203 -2.49 5.74 10.44
N ALA A 204 -2.57 5.31 9.17
CA ALA A 204 -2.68 3.91 8.80
C ALA A 204 -1.30 3.24 8.79
N THR A 205 -1.25 1.98 9.21
CA THR A 205 -0.03 1.17 9.37
C THR A 205 -0.23 -0.22 8.77
N PHE A 206 0.85 -1.00 8.65
CA PHE A 206 0.85 -2.35 8.08
C PHE A 206 0.87 -3.48 9.13
N TYR A 207 0.53 -3.17 10.38
CA TYR A 207 0.59 -4.05 11.55
C TYR A 207 -0.56 -3.77 12.50
#